data_AF-A0A017TDY1-F1
#
_entry.id   AF-A0A017TDY1-F1
#
_cell.length_a   1.000
_cell.length_b   1.000
_cell.length_c   1.000
_cell.angle_alpha   90.00
_cell.angle_beta   90.00
_cell.angle_gamma   90.00
#
_symmetry.space_group_name_H-M   'P 1'
#
loop_
_entity.id
_entity.type
_entity.pdbx_description
1 polymer ?
#
loop_
_entity_poly.entity_id
_entity_poly.type
_entity_poly.pdbx_seq_one_letter_code
_entity_poly.pdbx_strand_id
1 'polypeptide(L)'
;MAKAAQPYVGPVTLDITSIGPRLKDLPPGALRGMRRAQPGLAEVLVELATNMSSLGAAAGIGPELQNELEQCNQTLEDIQAVKAVVDKWTEVLDESLAFYEHEREGTIGQIADAVKSSARRKDESLLAPFAKTVAYNAQVGLRAVKTRRRNAEAAAEAEDQASETKPTSPQA
;
A
#
# COMPACT_ATOMS: atom_id res chain seq x y z
N MET A 1 -4.86 -5.36 22.97
CA MET A 1 -3.38 -5.25 23.06
C MET A 1 -2.83 -5.38 21.65
N ALA A 2 -2.05 -4.42 21.17
CA ALA A 2 -1.43 -4.54 19.84
C ALA A 2 -0.49 -5.76 19.86
N LYS A 3 -0.61 -6.64 18.86
CA LYS A 3 0.24 -7.82 18.72
C LYS A 3 1.68 -7.33 18.47
N ALA A 4 2.66 -7.84 19.21
CA ALA A 4 4.06 -7.49 18.98
C ALA A 4 4.46 -7.83 17.55
N ALA A 5 5.16 -6.91 16.87
CA ALA A 5 5.71 -7.14 15.53
C ALA A 5 6.57 -8.41 15.55
N GLN A 6 6.31 -9.31 14.61
CA GLN A 6 7.04 -10.58 14.49
C GLN A 6 8.03 -10.49 13.34
N PRO A 7 9.23 -11.10 13.47
CA PRO A 7 10.14 -11.22 12.34
C PRO A 7 9.47 -11.93 11.16
N TYR A 8 9.79 -11.51 9.94
CA TYR A 8 9.35 -12.20 8.75
C TYR A 8 10.01 -13.59 8.66
N VAL A 9 9.20 -14.63 8.50
CA VAL A 9 9.63 -16.05 8.47
C VAL A 9 9.53 -16.65 7.07
N GLY A 10 9.07 -15.88 6.08
CA GLY A 10 8.95 -16.35 4.71
C GLY A 10 10.29 -16.39 3.96
N PRO A 11 10.28 -16.80 2.69
CA PRO A 11 11.49 -16.84 1.86
C PRO A 11 12.08 -15.44 1.71
N VAL A 12 13.41 -15.34 1.73
CA VAL A 12 14.18 -14.10 1.52
C VAL A 12 14.97 -14.10 0.21
N THR A 13 14.91 -15.22 -0.52
CA THR A 13 15.50 -15.38 -1.85
C THR A 13 14.45 -15.98 -2.78
N LEU A 14 14.51 -15.59 -4.06
CA LEU A 14 13.64 -16.09 -5.11
C LEU A 14 14.45 -16.14 -6.41
N ASP A 15 14.72 -17.35 -6.89
CA ASP A 15 15.37 -17.55 -8.18
C ASP A 15 14.32 -17.56 -9.29
N ILE A 16 14.47 -16.65 -10.25
CA ILE A 16 13.58 -16.50 -11.40
C ILE A 16 14.30 -16.79 -12.73
N THR A 17 15.51 -17.36 -12.68
CA THR A 17 16.34 -17.61 -13.87
C THR A 17 15.61 -18.47 -14.90
N SER A 18 14.79 -19.42 -14.46
CA SER A 18 14.00 -20.32 -15.32
C SER A 18 12.89 -19.62 -16.12
N ILE A 19 12.37 -18.49 -15.64
CA ILE A 19 11.34 -17.70 -16.34
C ILE A 19 11.94 -16.49 -17.06
N GLY A 20 13.17 -16.10 -16.74
CA GLY A 20 13.88 -14.93 -17.28
C GLY A 20 13.75 -14.75 -18.81
N PRO A 21 14.01 -15.78 -19.63
CA PRO A 21 13.88 -15.68 -21.09
C PRO A 21 12.45 -15.38 -21.58
N ARG A 22 11.43 -15.67 -20.76
CA ARG A 22 10.00 -15.50 -21.09
C ARG A 22 9.45 -14.16 -20.60
N LEU A 23 10.13 -13.48 -19.67
CA LEU A 23 9.73 -12.17 -19.16
C LEU A 23 9.85 -11.07 -20.22
N LYS A 24 8.93 -10.11 -20.19
CA LYS A 24 8.88 -8.98 -21.12
C LYS A 24 8.82 -7.68 -20.35
N ASP A 25 9.80 -6.81 -20.60
CA ASP A 25 9.74 -5.40 -20.19
C ASP A 25 9.07 -4.60 -21.30
N LEU A 26 7.89 -4.07 -21.01
CA LEU A 26 7.06 -3.38 -21.99
C LEU A 26 7.11 -1.88 -21.73
N PRO A 27 7.20 -1.03 -22.76
CA PRO A 27 7.25 0.40 -22.56
C PRO A 27 5.93 0.93 -21.97
N PRO A 28 5.94 2.11 -21.31
CA PRO A 28 4.74 2.70 -20.74
C PRO A 28 3.59 2.79 -21.76
N GLY A 29 2.41 2.32 -21.37
CA GLY A 29 1.21 2.31 -22.23
C GLY A 29 1.08 1.14 -23.19
N ALA A 30 2.10 0.29 -23.34
CA ALA A 30 2.04 -0.89 -24.24
C ALA A 30 1.02 -1.96 -23.82
N LEU A 31 0.56 -1.93 -22.56
CA LEU A 31 -0.50 -2.81 -22.09
C LEU A 31 -1.87 -2.48 -22.72
N ARG A 32 -2.04 -1.29 -23.30
CA ARG A 32 -3.31 -0.85 -23.88
C ARG A 32 -3.65 -1.68 -25.12
N GLY A 33 -4.83 -2.30 -25.12
CA GLY A 33 -5.30 -3.13 -26.23
C GLY A 33 -4.87 -4.60 -26.17
N MET A 34 -4.03 -4.97 -25.19
CA MET A 34 -3.72 -6.38 -24.93
C MET A 34 -4.97 -7.10 -24.40
N ARG A 35 -5.24 -8.30 -24.94
CA ARG A 35 -6.36 -9.13 -24.48
C ARG A 35 -6.01 -9.78 -23.14
N ARG A 36 -7.03 -9.94 -22.30
CA ARG A 36 -6.93 -10.59 -20.99
C ARG A 36 -7.91 -11.76 -20.95
N ALA A 37 -7.65 -12.70 -20.04
CA ALA A 37 -8.58 -13.78 -19.73
C ALA A 37 -9.98 -13.22 -19.50
N GLN A 38 -10.98 -13.87 -20.11
CA GLN A 38 -12.39 -13.54 -19.97
C GLN A 38 -13.07 -14.56 -19.04
N PRO A 39 -14.24 -14.24 -18.47
CA PRO A 39 -15.08 -15.23 -17.81
C PRO A 39 -15.33 -16.44 -18.73
N GLY A 40 -15.29 -17.65 -18.17
CA GLY A 40 -15.46 -18.91 -18.92
C GLY A 40 -14.17 -19.51 -19.50
N LEU A 41 -13.00 -18.87 -19.35
CA LEU A 41 -11.74 -19.40 -19.90
C LEU A 41 -11.42 -20.82 -19.41
N ALA A 42 -11.68 -21.13 -18.13
CA ALA A 42 -11.42 -22.46 -17.56
C ALA A 42 -12.22 -23.56 -18.28
N GLU A 43 -13.49 -23.29 -18.58
CA GLU A 43 -14.36 -24.23 -19.31
C GLU A 43 -13.84 -24.46 -20.73
N VAL A 44 -13.41 -23.38 -21.41
CA VAL A 44 -12.79 -23.46 -22.74
C VAL A 44 -11.51 -24.29 -22.71
N LEU A 45 -10.64 -24.11 -21.71
CA LEU A 45 -9.40 -24.89 -21.60
C LEU A 45 -9.68 -26.39 -21.38
N VAL A 46 -10.69 -26.73 -20.59
CA VAL A 46 -11.13 -28.13 -20.40
C VAL A 46 -11.69 -28.72 -21.69
N GLU A 47 -12.52 -27.96 -22.41
CA GLU A 47 -13.07 -28.36 -23.71
C GLU A 47 -11.95 -28.63 -24.72
N LEU A 48 -11.00 -27.69 -24.84
CA LEU A 48 -9.84 -27.82 -25.72
C LEU A 48 -9.00 -29.05 -25.35
N ALA A 49 -8.64 -29.22 -24.08
CA ALA A 49 -7.84 -30.37 -23.63
C ALA A 49 -8.53 -31.72 -23.94
N THR A 50 -9.87 -31.77 -23.83
CA THR A 50 -10.65 -33.00 -24.07
C THR A 50 -10.77 -33.33 -25.56
N ASN A 51 -11.06 -32.32 -26.38
CA ASN A 51 -11.42 -32.52 -27.78
C ASN A 51 -10.22 -32.43 -28.74
N MET A 52 -9.11 -31.79 -28.33
CA MET A 52 -8.01 -31.50 -29.24
C MET A 52 -7.34 -32.76 -29.82
N SER A 53 -7.16 -33.79 -29.00
CA SER A 53 -6.51 -35.04 -29.42
C SER A 53 -7.32 -35.84 -30.45
N SER A 54 -8.64 -35.72 -30.44
CA SER A 54 -9.55 -36.52 -31.29
C SER A 54 -10.11 -35.75 -32.48
N LEU A 55 -10.44 -34.47 -32.30
CA LEU A 55 -11.10 -33.63 -33.30
C LEU A 55 -10.18 -32.56 -33.90
N GLY A 56 -8.99 -32.32 -33.31
CA GLY A 56 -8.09 -31.26 -33.74
C GLY A 56 -7.67 -31.33 -35.19
N ALA A 57 -7.23 -32.52 -35.64
CA ALA A 57 -6.83 -32.74 -37.03
C ALA A 57 -8.00 -32.51 -38.01
N ALA A 58 -9.20 -32.95 -37.65
CA ALA A 58 -10.41 -32.74 -38.46
C ALA A 58 -10.82 -31.25 -38.52
N ALA A 59 -10.54 -30.49 -37.46
CA ALA A 59 -10.73 -29.04 -37.40
C ALA A 59 -9.59 -28.24 -38.07
N GLY A 60 -8.58 -28.92 -38.62
CA GLY A 60 -7.41 -28.26 -39.23
C GLY A 60 -6.46 -27.61 -38.22
N ILE A 61 -6.57 -27.97 -36.94
CA ILE A 61 -5.69 -27.47 -35.87
C ILE A 61 -4.46 -28.38 -35.80
N GLY A 62 -3.30 -27.82 -36.13
CA GLY A 62 -2.03 -28.52 -36.01
C GLY A 62 -1.61 -28.70 -34.54
N PRO A 63 -0.77 -29.72 -34.25
CA PRO A 63 -0.27 -29.97 -32.89
C PRO A 63 0.53 -28.78 -32.33
N GLU A 64 1.11 -27.95 -33.19
CA GLU A 64 1.89 -26.79 -32.75
C GLU A 64 1.05 -25.73 -32.03
N LEU A 65 -0.19 -25.49 -32.46
CA LEU A 65 -1.07 -24.55 -31.76
C LEU A 65 -1.46 -25.06 -30.37
N GLN A 66 -1.62 -26.37 -30.23
CA GLN A 66 -1.86 -26.98 -28.92
C GLN A 66 -0.63 -26.82 -28.01
N ASN A 67 0.56 -27.12 -28.53
CA ASN A 67 1.81 -26.94 -27.80
C ASN A 67 2.03 -25.48 -27.38
N GLU A 68 1.76 -24.52 -28.27
CA GLU A 68 1.86 -23.10 -27.98
C GLU A 68 0.91 -22.66 -26.86
N LEU A 69 -0.34 -23.15 -26.88
CA LEU A 69 -1.32 -22.86 -25.83
C LEU A 69 -0.87 -23.41 -24.48
N GLU A 70 -0.40 -24.67 -24.44
CA GLU A 70 0.12 -25.30 -23.22
C GLU A 70 1.32 -24.53 -22.66
N GLN A 71 2.28 -24.14 -23.51
CA GLN A 71 3.43 -23.33 -23.11
C GLN A 71 3.02 -21.94 -22.60
N CYS A 72 2.02 -21.31 -23.21
CA CYS A 72 1.47 -20.03 -22.74
C CYS A 72 0.85 -20.18 -21.35
N ASN A 73 0.03 -21.21 -21.13
CA ASN A 73 -0.60 -21.47 -19.84
C ASN A 73 0.45 -21.72 -18.75
N GLN A 74 1.42 -22.60 -19.00
CA GLN A 74 2.50 -22.87 -18.05
C GLN A 74 3.30 -21.61 -17.71
N THR A 75 3.59 -20.78 -18.72
CA THR A 75 4.32 -19.51 -18.51
C THR A 75 3.51 -18.54 -17.66
N LEU A 76 2.21 -18.46 -17.84
CA LEU A 76 1.35 -17.62 -17.00
C LEU A 76 1.31 -18.11 -15.56
N GLU A 77 1.21 -19.42 -15.34
CA GLU A 77 1.24 -20.02 -14.01
C GLU A 77 2.58 -19.76 -13.30
N ASP A 78 3.70 -19.98 -14.00
CA ASP A 78 5.04 -19.71 -13.46
C ASP A 78 5.20 -18.23 -13.04
N ILE A 79 4.73 -17.31 -13.90
CA ILE A 79 4.77 -15.86 -13.61
C ILE A 79 3.88 -15.52 -12.41
N GLN A 80 2.69 -16.11 -12.30
CA GLN A 80 1.77 -15.86 -11.19
C GLN A 80 2.32 -16.35 -9.86
N ALA A 81 2.98 -17.52 -9.84
CA ALA A 81 3.60 -18.05 -8.64
C ALA A 81 4.72 -17.13 -8.12
N VAL A 82 5.59 -16.65 -9.02
CA VAL A 82 6.63 -15.66 -8.69
C VAL A 82 6.01 -14.35 -8.20
N LYS A 83 4.98 -13.85 -8.89
CA LYS A 83 4.31 -12.61 -8.53
C LYS A 83 3.74 -12.66 -7.11
N ALA A 84 3.13 -13.77 -6.71
CA ALA A 84 2.58 -13.91 -5.35
C ALA A 84 3.65 -13.75 -4.26
N VAL A 85 4.86 -14.28 -4.48
CA VAL A 85 5.99 -14.11 -3.54
C VAL A 85 6.45 -12.66 -3.51
N VAL A 86 6.63 -12.04 -4.69
CA VAL A 86 7.07 -10.64 -4.80
C VAL A 86 6.06 -9.68 -4.17
N ASP A 87 4.77 -9.87 -4.41
CA ASP A 87 3.70 -9.07 -3.80
C ASP A 87 3.78 -9.14 -2.27
N LYS A 88 4.02 -10.33 -1.71
CA LYS A 88 4.18 -10.49 -0.26
C LYS A 88 5.43 -9.80 0.26
N TRP A 89 6.53 -9.82 -0.50
CA TRP A 89 7.73 -9.07 -0.14
C TRP A 89 7.50 -7.56 -0.14
N THR A 90 6.78 -7.03 -1.14
CA THR A 90 6.40 -5.62 -1.18
C THR A 90 5.59 -5.23 0.06
N GLU A 91 4.58 -6.04 0.43
CA GLU A 91 3.80 -5.82 1.65
C GLU A 91 4.70 -5.79 2.90
N VAL A 92 5.57 -6.78 3.08
CA VAL A 92 6.46 -6.86 4.24
C VAL A 92 7.44 -5.69 4.30
N LEU A 93 7.94 -5.22 3.14
CA LEU A 93 8.81 -4.06 3.06
C LEU A 93 8.07 -2.78 3.46
N ASP A 94 6.85 -2.58 2.98
CA ASP A 94 6.01 -1.43 3.33
C ASP A 94 5.67 -1.42 4.83
N GLU A 95 5.31 -2.58 5.40
CA GLU A 95 5.08 -2.75 6.84
C GLU A 95 6.35 -2.46 7.66
N SER A 96 7.50 -2.97 7.21
CA SER A 96 8.79 -2.76 7.87
C SER A 96 9.21 -1.30 7.83
N LEU A 97 9.00 -0.62 6.70
CA LEU A 97 9.22 0.81 6.57
C LEU A 97 8.37 1.58 7.58
N ALA A 98 7.07 1.35 7.61
CA ALA A 98 6.17 2.00 8.55
C ALA A 98 6.56 1.74 10.01
N PHE A 99 6.95 0.50 10.34
CA PHE A 99 7.42 0.14 11.68
C PHE A 99 8.68 0.91 12.08
N TYR A 100 9.73 0.90 11.24
CA TYR A 100 10.98 1.58 11.59
C TYR A 100 10.85 3.10 11.54
N GLU A 101 9.97 3.65 10.70
CA GLU A 101 9.61 5.07 10.77
C GLU A 101 8.96 5.40 12.11
N HIS A 102 8.01 4.59 12.58
CA HIS A 102 7.39 4.78 13.89
C HIS A 102 8.43 4.75 15.03
N GLU A 103 9.31 3.75 15.05
CA GLU A 103 10.37 3.63 16.06
C GLU A 103 11.33 4.84 16.02
N ARG A 104 11.69 5.29 14.81
CA ARG A 104 12.50 6.51 14.62
C ARG A 104 11.82 7.73 15.21
N GLU A 105 10.55 7.96 14.90
CA GLU A 105 9.78 9.11 15.41
C GLU A 105 9.62 9.06 16.93
N GLY A 106 9.37 7.87 17.50
CA GLY A 106 9.32 7.66 18.94
C GLY A 106 10.65 8.00 19.62
N THR A 107 11.76 7.54 19.04
CA THR A 107 13.12 7.83 19.52
C THR A 107 13.43 9.33 19.47
N ILE A 108 13.09 10.00 18.36
CA ILE A 108 13.24 11.46 18.23
C ILE A 108 12.45 12.19 19.32
N GLY A 109 11.23 11.74 19.61
CA GLY A 109 10.41 12.29 20.69
C GLY A 109 11.08 12.17 22.07
N GLN A 110 11.58 10.98 22.40
CA GLN A 110 12.30 10.75 23.65
C GLN A 110 13.54 11.66 23.79
N ILE A 111 14.31 11.83 22.71
CA ILE A 111 15.47 12.74 22.68
C ILE A 111 15.02 14.18 22.92
N ALA A 112 13.99 14.66 22.22
CA ALA A 112 13.47 16.02 22.39
C ALA A 112 13.01 16.27 23.83
N ASP A 113 12.32 15.32 24.45
CA ASP A 113 11.84 15.45 25.83
C ASP A 113 12.98 15.41 26.85
N ALA A 114 13.99 14.55 26.64
CA ALA A 114 15.19 14.51 27.48
C ALA A 114 15.96 15.84 27.43
N VAL A 115 16.11 16.44 26.25
CA VAL A 115 16.74 17.75 26.07
C VAL A 115 15.93 18.85 26.77
N LYS A 116 14.61 18.94 26.52
CA LYS A 116 13.75 19.94 27.17
C LYS A 116 13.77 19.83 28.69
N SER A 117 13.71 18.59 29.20
CA SER A 117 13.74 18.32 30.65
C SER A 117 15.07 18.72 31.27
N SER A 118 16.19 18.37 30.61
CA SER A 118 17.53 18.73 31.07
C SER A 118 17.77 20.24 31.00
N ALA A 119 17.29 20.91 29.95
CA ALA A 119 17.42 22.35 29.80
C ALA A 119 16.69 23.11 30.90
N ARG A 120 15.46 22.68 31.24
CA ARG A 120 14.66 23.29 32.32
C ARG A 120 15.24 23.09 33.71
N ARG A 121 15.95 21.97 33.94
CA ARG A 121 16.42 21.58 35.29
C ARG A 121 17.89 21.90 35.53
N LYS A 122 18.71 22.00 34.49
CA LYS A 122 20.17 22.07 34.58
C LYS A 122 20.74 23.28 33.85
N ASP A 123 20.54 23.36 32.53
CA ASP A 123 21.18 24.38 31.69
C ASP A 123 20.37 24.68 30.43
N GLU A 124 19.82 25.89 30.34
CA GLU A 124 19.00 26.33 29.20
C GLU A 124 19.79 26.38 27.88
N SER A 125 21.12 26.52 27.93
CA SER A 125 21.99 26.56 26.75
C SER A 125 21.90 25.27 25.89
N LEU A 126 21.44 24.16 26.50
CA LEU A 126 21.22 22.88 25.84
C LEU A 126 20.13 22.93 24.74
N LEU A 127 19.26 23.94 24.72
CA LEU A 127 18.22 24.04 23.70
C LEU A 127 18.75 24.45 22.33
N ALA A 128 19.73 25.36 22.28
CA ALA A 128 20.18 25.95 21.02
C ALA A 128 20.76 24.90 20.04
N PRO A 129 21.63 23.95 20.47
CA PRO A 129 22.14 22.90 19.58
C PRO A 129 21.06 21.94 19.07
N PHE A 130 19.98 21.74 19.82
CA PHE A 130 18.89 20.80 19.51
C PHE A 130 17.62 21.47 18.98
N ALA A 131 17.69 22.75 18.61
CA ALA A 131 16.52 23.54 18.22
C ALA A 131 15.69 22.90 17.10
N LYS A 132 16.35 22.28 16.11
CA LYS A 132 15.66 21.57 15.01
C LYS A 132 14.89 20.36 15.49
N THR A 133 15.48 19.53 16.36
CA THR A 133 14.83 18.35 16.94
C THR A 133 13.62 18.74 17.78
N VAL A 134 13.78 19.75 18.62
CA VAL A 134 12.70 20.29 19.46
C VAL A 134 11.57 20.86 18.60
N ALA A 135 11.89 21.64 17.57
CA ALA A 135 10.91 22.23 16.66
C ALA A 135 10.18 21.16 15.83
N TYR A 136 10.90 20.17 15.32
CA TYR A 136 10.33 19.05 14.57
C TYR A 136 9.33 18.26 15.41
N ASN A 137 9.71 17.85 16.63
CA ASN A 137 8.82 17.14 17.54
C ASN A 137 7.59 17.98 17.94
N ALA A 138 7.72 19.30 18.03
CA ALA A 138 6.60 20.20 18.35
C ALA A 138 5.55 20.31 17.22
N GLN A 139 5.86 19.91 15.98
CA GLN A 139 4.94 20.06 14.85
C GLN A 139 3.59 19.38 15.05
N VAL A 140 3.57 18.20 15.68
CA VAL A 140 2.33 17.46 15.96
C VAL A 140 1.44 18.24 16.93
N GLY A 141 2.02 18.79 18.00
CA GLY A 141 1.32 19.63 18.96
C GLY A 141 0.76 20.91 18.32
N LEU A 142 1.55 21.57 17.48
CA LEU A 142 1.13 22.79 16.77
C LEU A 142 -0.05 22.51 15.82
N ARG A 143 -0.04 21.38 15.11
CA ARG A 143 -1.17 20.94 14.27
C ARG A 143 -2.41 20.66 15.11
N ALA A 144 -2.28 19.95 16.22
CA ALA A 144 -3.40 19.64 17.10
C ALA A 144 -4.06 20.90 17.68
N VAL A 145 -3.26 21.90 18.10
CA VAL A 145 -3.77 23.19 18.58
C VAL A 145 -4.51 23.92 17.46
N LYS A 146 -3.95 23.97 16.25
CA LYS A 146 -4.59 24.59 15.08
C LYS A 146 -5.94 23.93 14.76
N THR A 147 -6.02 22.60 14.80
CA THR A 147 -7.27 21.86 14.57
C THR A 147 -8.30 22.15 15.67
N ARG A 148 -7.89 22.14 16.95
CA ARG A 148 -8.79 22.47 18.07
C ARG A 148 -9.35 23.88 17.95
N ARG A 149 -8.52 24.85 17.59
CA ARG A 149 -8.95 26.25 17.37
C ARG A 149 -9.98 26.35 16.25
N ARG A 150 -9.69 25.74 15.09
CA ARG A 150 -10.62 25.72 13.94
C ARG A 150 -11.97 25.07 14.30
N ASN A 151 -11.95 23.99 15.08
CA ASN A 151 -13.19 23.32 15.50
C ASN A 151 -13.99 24.18 16.48
N ALA A 152 -13.33 24.91 17.38
CA ALA A 152 -13.99 25.84 18.30
C ALA A 152 -14.60 27.04 17.56
N GLU A 153 -13.88 27.62 16.60
CA GLU A 153 -14.37 28.70 15.72
C GLU A 153 -15.60 28.22 14.91
N ALA A 154 -15.53 27.05 14.29
CA ALA A 154 -16.65 26.48 13.52
C ALA A 154 -17.88 26.13 14.39
N ALA A 155 -17.66 25.70 15.64
CA ALA A 155 -18.75 25.45 16.58
C ALA A 155 -19.44 26.75 17.02
N ALA A 156 -18.67 27.81 17.29
CA ALA A 156 -19.22 29.12 17.63
C ALA A 156 -20.02 29.72 16.46
N GLU A 157 -19.51 29.65 15.23
CA GLU A 157 -20.23 30.10 14.03
C GLU A 157 -21.52 29.32 13.78
N ALA A 158 -21.54 28.01 14.09
CA ALA A 158 -22.74 27.19 13.99
C ALA A 158 -23.79 27.52 15.07
N GLU A 159 -23.34 27.83 16.29
CA GLU A 159 -24.24 28.29 17.38
C GLU A 159 -24.84 29.67 17.08
N ASP A 160 -24.05 30.60 16.54
CA ASP A 160 -24.52 31.93 16.14
C ASP A 160 -25.57 31.83 15.01
N GLN A 161 -25.32 31.02 13.98
CA GLN A 161 -26.28 30.78 12.89
C GLN A 161 -27.57 30.06 13.35
N ALA A 162 -27.47 29.18 14.34
CA ALA A 162 -28.62 28.51 14.94
C ALA A 162 -29.45 29.47 15.84
N SER A 163 -28.83 30.53 16.36
CA SER A 163 -29.49 31.55 17.17
C SER A 163 -30.24 32.60 16.34
N GLU A 164 -29.75 32.94 15.14
CA GLU A 164 -30.39 33.87 14.19
C GLU A 164 -31.60 33.27 13.45
N THR A 165 -31.77 31.94 13.44
CA THR A 165 -32.85 31.25 12.73
C THR A 165 -34.09 30.94 13.58
N LYS A 166 -34.19 31.43 14.83
CA LYS A 166 -35.44 31.34 15.60
C LYS A 166 -36.52 32.26 15.00
N PRO A 167 -37.63 31.72 14.49
CA PRO A 167 -38.64 32.52 13.82
C PRO A 167 -39.45 33.35 14.83
N THR A 168 -39.49 34.65 14.60
CA THR A 168 -40.47 35.59 15.15
C THR A 168 -41.87 35.03 14.95
N SER A 169 -42.57 34.70 16.04
CA SER A 169 -43.96 34.23 15.99
C SER A 169 -44.86 35.30 15.33
N PRO A 170 -45.78 34.93 14.42
CA PRO A 170 -46.80 35.85 13.95
C PRO A 170 -47.84 36.04 15.06
N GLN A 171 -47.99 37.28 15.53
CA GLN A 171 -49.09 37.68 16.42
C GLN A 171 -50.42 37.60 15.65
N ALA A 172 -51.39 36.92 16.25
CA ALA A 172 -52.79 36.87 15.83
C ALA A 172 -53.61 37.90 16.62
#